data_AF-A0A0T6ARK3-F1
#
_entry.id   AF-A0A0T6ARK3-F1
#
_cell.length_a   1.000
_cell.length_b   1.000
_cell.length_c   1.000
_cell.angle_alpha   90.00
_cell.angle_beta   90.00
_cell.angle_gamma   90.00
#
_symmetry.space_group_name_H-M   'P 1'
#
loop_
_entity.id
_entity.type
_entity.pdbx_description
1 polymer ?
#
loop_
_entity_poly.entity_id
_entity_poly.type
_entity_poly.pdbx_seq_one_letter_code
_entity_poly.pdbx_strand_id
1 'polypeptide(L)' 'MHKPGAGVTTTRSHVRYVVTEYGVADLYGKTIRQRARALIDVANPDVREDLERAARELKFL' A
#
# COMPACT_ATOMS: atom_id res chain seq x y z
N MET A 1 11.48 -3.44 0.39
CA MET A 1 10.97 -4.83 0.51
C MET A 1 10.99 -5.21 1.99
N HIS A 2 9.93 -5.78 2.56
CA HIS A 2 9.98 -6.27 3.95
C HIS A 2 11.07 -7.34 4.06
N LYS A 3 11.76 -7.38 5.20
CA LYS A 3 12.74 -8.44 5.47
C LYS A 3 12.03 -9.80 5.41
N PRO A 4 12.57 -10.80 4.70
CA PRO A 4 12.04 -12.16 4.76
C PRO A 4 11.87 -12.59 6.22
N GLY A 5 10.70 -13.15 6.55
CA GLY A 5 10.35 -13.53 7.93
C GLY A 5 9.78 -12.40 8.81
N ALA A 6 9.47 -11.23 8.26
CA ALA A 6 8.77 -10.19 9.01
C ALA A 6 7.39 -10.69 9.51
N GLY A 7 7.15 -10.56 10.81
CA GLY A 7 5.86 -10.92 11.41
C GLY A 7 4.73 -10.00 10.95
N VAL A 8 3.58 -10.58 10.58
CA VAL A 8 2.38 -9.83 10.17
C VAL A 8 1.44 -9.71 11.36
N THR A 9 1.34 -8.52 11.95
CA THR A 9 0.45 -8.26 13.11
C THR A 9 -0.98 -7.96 12.68
N THR A 10 -1.17 -7.11 11.68
CA THR A 10 -2.48 -6.76 11.12
C THR A 10 -2.61 -7.34 9.73
N THR A 11 -3.54 -8.29 9.56
CA THR A 11 -3.76 -8.92 8.25
C THR A 11 -4.35 -7.93 7.24
N ARG A 12 -4.23 -8.24 5.95
CA ARG A 12 -4.81 -7.43 4.87
C ARG A 12 -6.33 -7.23 5.01
N SER A 13 -7.03 -8.20 5.62
CA SER A 13 -8.48 -8.15 5.82
C SER A 13 -8.90 -7.29 7.01
N HIS A 14 -8.02 -7.11 8.01
CA HIS A 14 -8.32 -6.32 9.21
C HIS A 14 -8.04 -4.83 9.06
N VAL A 15 -7.08 -4.44 8.22
CA VAL A 15 -6.72 -3.02 8.09
C VAL A 15 -7.85 -2.21 7.45
N ARG A 16 -8.19 -1.10 8.09
CA ARG A 16 -9.23 -0.15 7.64
C ARG A 16 -8.61 1.14 7.11
N TYR A 17 -7.86 1.85 7.94
CA TYR A 17 -7.20 3.10 7.57
C TYR A 17 -5.68 2.97 7.72
N VAL A 18 -4.96 3.58 6.78
CA VAL A 18 -3.52 3.85 6.87
C VAL A 18 -3.33 5.35 6.73
N VAL A 19 -2.64 5.97 7.69
CA VAL A 19 -2.47 7.42 7.76
C VAL A 19 -0.99 7.75 7.68
N THR A 20 -0.65 8.75 6.88
CA THR A 20 0.68 9.34 6.76
C THR A 20 0.56 10.86 6.83
N GLU A 21 1.69 11.55 6.85
CA GLU A 21 1.77 13.02 6.70
C GLU A 21 1.21 13.54 5.37
N TYR A 22 1.02 12.66 4.39
CA TYR A 22 0.51 13.00 3.05
C TYR A 22 -0.98 12.66 2.87
N GLY A 23 -1.65 12.06 3.87
CA GLY A 23 -3.09 11.83 3.84
C GLY A 23 -3.54 10.52 4.47
N VAL A 24 -4.76 10.11 4.12
CA VAL A 24 -5.43 8.92 4.66
C VAL A 24 -5.86 7.98 3.54
N ALA A 25 -5.42 6.73 3.61
CA ALA A 25 -5.85 5.65 2.74
C ALA A 25 -6.88 4.77 3.47
N ASP A 26 -8.17 4.88 3.09
CA ASP A 26 -9.18 3.87 3.43
C ASP A 26 -8.97 2.63 2.56
N LEU A 27 -8.88 1.45 3.16
CA LEU A 27 -8.64 0.17 2.49
C LEU A 27 -9.83 -0.81 2.60
N TYR A 28 -10.88 -0.42 3.32
CA TYR A 28 -12.03 -1.27 3.56
C TYR A 28 -12.81 -1.56 2.26
N GLY A 29 -13.09 -2.84 2.00
CA GLY A 29 -13.83 -3.28 0.81
C GLY A 29 -13.10 -3.06 -0.52
N LYS A 30 -11.85 -2.57 -0.52
CA LYS A 30 -11.10 -2.27 -1.74
C LYS A 30 -10.40 -3.51 -2.32
N THR A 31 -10.35 -3.60 -3.65
CA THR A 31 -9.56 -4.61 -4.37
C THR A 31 -8.06 -4.38 -4.17
N ILE A 32 -7.22 -5.38 -4.47
CA ILE A 32 -5.75 -5.23 -4.38
C ILE A 32 -5.25 -4.02 -5.17
N ARG A 33 -5.78 -3.81 -6.39
CA ARG A 33 -5.44 -2.65 -7.24
C ARG A 33 -5.82 -1.32 -6.63
N GLN A 34 -7.04 -1.22 -6.11
CA GLN A 34 -7.51 0.00 -5.43
C GLN A 34 -6.70 0.30 -4.16
N ARG A 35 -6.29 -0.74 -3.42
CA ARG A 35 -5.47 -0.61 -2.21
C ARG A 35 -4.05 -0.18 -2.55
N ALA A 36 -3.43 -0.78 -3.56
CA ALA A 36 -2.10 -0.39 -4.03
C ALA A 36 -2.08 1.09 -4.43
N ARG A 37 -3.07 1.53 -5.24
CA ARG A 37 -3.20 2.94 -5.63
C ARG A 37 -3.38 3.85 -4.41
N ALA A 38 -4.31 3.55 -3.52
CA ALA A 38 -4.57 4.36 -2.33
C ALA A 38 -3.34 4.49 -1.41
N LEU A 39 -2.55 3.42 -1.28
CA LEU A 39 -1.30 3.44 -0.49
C LEU A 39 -0.20 4.26 -1.17
N ILE A 40 -0.07 4.18 -2.49
CA ILE A 40 0.88 5.00 -3.27
C ILE A 40 0.52 6.49 -3.16
N ASP A 41 -0.77 6.83 -3.22
CA ASP A 41 -1.25 8.21 -3.16
C ASP A 41 -0.95 8.91 -1.83
N VAL A 42 -0.82 8.14 -0.73
CA VAL A 42 -0.43 8.65 0.61
C VAL A 42 1.04 8.38 0.95
N ALA A 43 1.84 7.84 0.03
CA ALA A 43 3.27 7.66 0.24
C ALA A 43 4.05 8.97 0.03
N ASN A 44 5.29 9.00 0.53
CA ASN A 44 6.22 10.09 0.25
C ASN A 44 6.36 10.30 -1.28
N PRO A 45 6.22 11.55 -1.79
CA PRO A 45 6.30 11.85 -3.22
C PRO A 45 7.53 11.27 -3.94
N ASP A 46 8.68 11.28 -3.28
CA ASP A 46 9.97 10.88 -3.87
C ASP A 46 10.03 9.38 -4.20
N VAL A 47 9.19 8.56 -3.58
CA VAL A 47 9.18 7.10 -3.77
C VAL A 47 7.96 6.59 -4.54
N ARG A 48 7.04 7.47 -4.95
CA ARG A 48 5.78 7.04 -5.61
C ARG A 48 6.04 6.32 -6.93
N GLU A 49 6.97 6.83 -7.73
CA GLU A 49 7.33 6.21 -9.02
C GLU A 49 7.88 4.79 -8.83
N ASP A 50 8.75 4.60 -7.84
CA ASP A 50 9.32 3.28 -7.53
C ASP A 50 8.25 2.30 -7.04
N LEU A 51 7.31 2.77 -6.21
CA LEU A 51 6.18 1.96 -5.75
C LEU A 51 5.22 1.62 -6.90
N GLU A 52 4.95 2.55 -7.82
CA GLU A 52 4.13 2.27 -9.01
C GLU A 52 4.78 1.21 -9.89
N ARG A 53 6.09 1.33 -10.16
CA ARG A 53 6.84 0.36 -10.95
C ARG A 53 6.80 -1.03 -10.31
N ALA A 54 7.11 -1.12 -9.03
CA ALA A 54 7.04 -2.39 -8.28
C ALA A 54 5.61 -2.98 -8.27
N ALA A 55 4.58 -2.13 -8.15
CA ALA A 55 3.19 -2.59 -8.18
C ALA A 55 2.79 -3.15 -9.55
N ARG A 56 3.29 -2.59 -10.66
CA ARG A 56 3.07 -3.14 -12.02
C ARG A 56 3.79 -4.47 -12.21
N GLU A 57 5.05 -4.59 -11.77
CA GLU A 57 5.82 -5.83 -11.82
C GLU A 57 5.12 -6.97 -11.06
N LEU A 58 4.57 -6.65 -9.88
CA LEU A 58 3.81 -7.58 -9.04
C LEU A 58 2.34 -7.77 -9.49
N LYS A 59 1.91 -7.11 -10.57
CA LYS A 59 0.55 -7.15 -11.12
C LYS A 59 -0.52 -6.68 -10.11
N PHE A 60 -0.16 -5.77 -9.24
CA PHE A 60 -1.09 -5.07 -8.34
C PHE A 60 -1.70 -3.84 -9.01
N LEU A 61 -1.00 -3.20 -9.94
CA LEU A 61 -1.55 -2.20 -10.87
C LEU A 61 -1.61 -2.81 -12.26
#